data_AF-A0A7I7QEN9-F1
#
_entry.id   AF-A0A7I7QEN9-F1
#
_cell.length_a   1.000
_cell.length_b   1.000
_cell.length_c   1.000
_cell.angle_alpha   90.00
_cell.angle_beta   90.00
_cell.angle_gamma   90.00
#
_symmetry.space_group_name_H-M   'P 1'
#
loop_
_entity.id
_entity.type
_entity.pdbx_description
1 polymer ?
#
loop_
_entity_poly.entity_id
_entity_poly.type
_entity_poly.pdbx_seq_one_letter_code
_entity_poly.pdbx_strand_id
1 'polypeptide(L)'
;MRFKPMPRYEHGAVVHSANPKGPPGTASPVGTLFIQPRVDTRTQQDVLLDDVLGPWFAVLCWNNNPRKILGDEAFAKWKALGARFVALRPLTQLHWPGHDDPDVVVVGDRTGELKSWFDVHSESVVFLRPDRCIAGACIAQLSPELSASLLDALTLIPGGGDVDSGNGSVLYVPQPAPESSGAIAGPA
;
A
#
# COMPACT_ATOMS: atom_id res chain seq x y z
N MET A 1 -28.29 3.63 12.97
CA MET A 1 -27.10 2.79 12.70
C MET A 1 -25.89 3.72 12.65
N ARG A 2 -24.98 3.64 13.63
CA ARG A 2 -23.80 4.52 13.67
C ARG A 2 -22.68 3.84 12.90
N PHE A 3 -22.47 4.26 11.66
CA PHE A 3 -21.42 3.76 10.79
C PHE A 3 -20.06 4.00 11.46
N LYS A 4 -19.25 2.94 11.59
CA LYS A 4 -17.86 3.09 12.05
C LYS A 4 -17.10 3.72 10.88
N PRO A 5 -16.53 4.93 11.04
CA PRO A 5 -15.77 5.56 9.97
C PRO A 5 -14.63 4.63 9.53
N MET A 6 -14.28 4.70 8.24
CA MET A 6 -13.21 3.88 7.68
C MET A 6 -11.91 4.07 8.48
N PRO A 7 -11.21 2.99 8.85
CA PRO A 7 -9.92 3.09 9.52
C PRO A 7 -8.95 3.94 8.70
N ARG A 8 -8.32 4.91 9.36
CA ARG A 8 -7.27 5.76 8.80
C ARG A 8 -6.11 5.82 9.79
N TYR A 9 -4.92 5.50 9.31
CA TYR A 9 -3.68 5.63 10.09
C TYR A 9 -3.15 7.06 9.99
N GLU A 10 -3.10 7.75 11.12
CA GLU A 10 -2.52 9.09 11.24
C GLU A 10 -1.02 9.05 11.59
N HIS A 11 -0.53 7.94 12.16
CA HIS A 11 0.83 7.78 12.65
C HIS A 11 1.44 6.43 12.28
N GLY A 12 2.77 6.34 12.34
CA GLY A 12 3.56 5.13 12.07
C GLY A 12 4.34 5.24 10.77
N ALA A 13 4.44 4.13 10.02
CA ALA A 13 5.06 4.07 8.69
C ALA A 13 4.19 4.73 7.60
N VAL A 14 3.72 5.94 7.87
CA VAL A 14 2.80 6.72 7.03
C VAL A 14 3.30 8.16 7.00
N VAL A 15 3.47 8.71 5.81
CA VAL A 15 3.89 10.09 5.57
C VAL A 15 2.77 10.81 4.84
N HIS A 16 2.11 11.70 5.57
CA HIS A 16 1.10 12.60 5.03
C HIS A 16 1.80 13.78 4.37
N SER A 17 1.80 13.80 3.04
CA SER A 17 2.29 14.94 2.25
C SER A 17 1.47 16.19 2.61
N ALA A 18 2.13 17.25 3.08
CA ALA A 18 1.47 18.50 3.47
C ALA A 18 0.99 19.34 2.27
N ASN A 19 0.43 18.72 1.22
CA ASN A 19 -0.08 19.45 0.07
C ASN A 19 -1.59 19.73 0.25
N PRO A 20 -2.00 20.95 0.65
CA PRO A 20 -3.39 21.29 0.93
C PRO A 20 -4.19 21.58 -0.35
N LYS A 21 -3.58 21.39 -1.53
CA LYS A 21 -4.11 21.80 -2.84
C LYS A 21 -4.81 20.68 -3.61
N GLY A 22 -5.40 19.71 -2.91
CA GLY A 22 -6.46 18.89 -3.51
C GLY A 22 -7.73 19.74 -3.70
N PRO A 23 -8.64 19.35 -4.62
CA PRO A 23 -9.98 19.94 -4.66
C PRO A 23 -10.60 19.92 -3.25
N PRO A 24 -11.30 20.98 -2.82
CA PRO A 24 -11.95 20.97 -1.51
C PRO A 24 -12.90 19.77 -1.41
N GLY A 25 -12.62 18.86 -0.46
CA GLY A 25 -13.44 17.69 -0.17
C GLY A 25 -12.79 16.32 -0.45
N THR A 26 -11.65 16.24 -1.15
CA THR A 26 -10.92 14.98 -1.30
C THR A 26 -9.88 14.84 -0.19
N ALA A 27 -10.23 14.09 0.86
CA ALA A 27 -9.27 13.73 1.89
C ALA A 27 -8.15 12.87 1.28
N SER A 28 -6.90 13.14 1.63
CA SER A 28 -5.75 12.35 1.17
C SER A 28 -6.01 10.84 1.37
N PRO A 29 -5.65 9.98 0.39
CA PRO A 29 -5.83 8.53 0.52
C PRO A 29 -4.82 7.91 1.49
N VAL A 30 -3.82 8.67 1.92
CA VAL A 30 -2.78 8.21 2.84
C VAL A 30 -3.40 7.75 4.16
N GLY A 31 -2.92 6.60 4.65
CA GLY A 31 -3.40 5.97 5.88
C GLY A 31 -4.64 5.09 5.70
N THR A 32 -5.26 5.00 4.52
CA THR A 32 -6.35 4.06 4.25
C THR A 32 -5.84 2.81 3.53
N LEU A 33 -6.69 1.79 3.41
CA LEU A 33 -6.40 0.62 2.58
C LEU A 33 -6.46 0.98 1.08
N PHE A 34 -5.54 0.44 0.31
CA PHE A 34 -5.62 0.47 -1.15
C PHE A 34 -6.70 -0.50 -1.66
N ILE A 35 -7.20 -0.25 -2.86
CA ILE A 35 -8.19 -1.14 -3.49
C ILE A 35 -7.55 -2.49 -3.85
N GLN A 36 -8.35 -3.55 -3.89
CA GLN A 36 -7.92 -4.90 -4.27
C GLN A 36 -8.61 -5.37 -5.57
N PRO A 37 -8.29 -4.77 -6.74
CA PRO A 37 -8.90 -5.15 -8.00
C PRO A 37 -8.32 -6.46 -8.56
N ARG A 38 -9.03 -7.05 -9.54
CA ARG A 38 -8.47 -8.09 -10.39
C ARG A 38 -7.64 -7.47 -11.51
N VAL A 39 -6.46 -8.04 -11.75
CA VAL A 39 -5.47 -7.51 -12.69
C VAL A 39 -4.86 -8.61 -13.55
N ASP A 40 -4.27 -8.19 -14.66
CA ASP A 40 -3.50 -9.07 -15.52
C ASP A 40 -2.01 -8.71 -15.41
N THR A 41 -1.14 -9.69 -15.32
CA THR A 41 0.30 -9.54 -15.58
C THR A 41 0.61 -10.08 -16.96
N ARG A 42 1.87 -9.98 -17.40
CA ARG A 42 2.27 -10.56 -18.69
C ARG A 42 2.22 -12.09 -18.72
N THR A 43 2.20 -12.74 -17.55
CA THR A 43 2.27 -14.20 -17.42
C THR A 43 1.01 -14.80 -16.81
N GLN A 44 0.17 -14.00 -16.16
CA GLN A 44 -1.03 -14.44 -15.45
C GLN A 44 -2.18 -13.49 -15.77
N GLN A 45 -3.39 -14.01 -15.88
CA GLN A 45 -4.59 -13.20 -16.09
C GLN A 45 -5.58 -13.44 -14.95
N ASP A 46 -6.40 -12.44 -14.65
CA ASP A 46 -7.48 -12.50 -13.68
C ASP A 46 -7.02 -12.88 -12.26
N VAL A 47 -5.90 -12.31 -11.81
CA VAL A 47 -5.35 -12.51 -10.45
C VAL A 47 -5.66 -11.33 -9.54
N LEU A 48 -5.69 -11.54 -8.23
CA LEU A 48 -5.82 -10.43 -7.28
C LEU A 48 -4.55 -9.58 -7.30
N LEU A 49 -4.70 -8.25 -7.23
CA LEU A 49 -3.54 -7.36 -7.14
C LEU A 49 -2.63 -7.76 -5.97
N ASP A 50 -3.20 -8.13 -4.83
CA ASP A 50 -2.43 -8.50 -3.64
C ASP A 50 -1.51 -9.71 -3.82
N ASP A 51 -1.92 -10.68 -4.66
CA ASP A 51 -1.08 -11.84 -4.99
C ASP A 51 0.15 -11.41 -5.81
N VAL A 52 0.00 -10.38 -6.65
CA VAL A 52 1.09 -9.80 -7.42
C VAL A 52 2.04 -8.98 -6.54
N LEU A 53 1.49 -8.27 -5.55
CA LEU A 53 2.27 -7.45 -4.62
C LEU A 53 3.06 -8.30 -3.62
N GLY A 54 2.50 -9.42 -3.15
CA GLY A 54 3.11 -10.28 -2.13
C GLY A 54 3.20 -9.61 -0.75
N PRO A 55 3.79 -10.25 0.27
CA PRO A 55 3.69 -9.79 1.67
C PRO A 55 4.59 -8.59 2.01
N TRP A 56 5.15 -7.90 1.02
CA TRP A 56 6.19 -6.88 1.20
C TRP A 56 5.65 -5.46 0.99
N PHE A 57 6.49 -4.47 1.28
CA PHE A 57 6.25 -3.10 0.81
C PHE A 57 6.11 -3.09 -0.71
N ALA A 58 5.31 -2.20 -1.26
CA ALA A 58 5.18 -2.06 -2.71
C ALA A 58 5.20 -0.59 -3.16
N VAL A 59 5.80 -0.34 -4.31
CA VAL A 59 5.78 0.96 -4.99
C VAL A 59 5.00 0.80 -6.29
N LEU A 60 3.81 1.40 -6.33
CA LEU A 60 2.92 1.37 -7.48
C LEU A 60 3.03 2.68 -8.25
N CYS A 61 3.18 2.58 -9.57
CA CYS A 61 3.28 3.75 -10.45
C CYS A 61 2.29 3.62 -11.60
N TRP A 62 1.40 4.59 -11.78
CA TRP A 62 0.48 4.63 -12.91
C TRP A 62 1.18 5.17 -14.17
N ASN A 63 1.24 4.33 -15.20
CA ASN A 63 1.83 4.61 -16.51
C ASN A 63 3.24 5.22 -16.45
N ASN A 64 4.03 4.83 -15.44
CA ASN A 64 5.39 5.31 -15.26
C ASN A 64 6.33 4.16 -14.85
N ASN A 65 7.62 4.36 -15.03
CA ASN A 65 8.63 3.39 -14.60
C ASN A 65 9.11 3.75 -13.17
N PRO A 66 8.90 2.87 -12.16
CA PRO A 66 9.30 3.13 -10.78
C PRO A 66 10.78 3.50 -10.61
N ARG A 67 11.71 2.84 -11.34
CA ARG A 67 13.13 3.16 -11.27
C ARG A 67 13.42 4.57 -11.76
N LYS A 68 12.83 4.97 -12.90
CA LYS A 68 13.08 6.30 -13.49
C LYS A 68 12.58 7.42 -12.58
N ILE A 69 11.43 7.25 -11.93
CA ILE A 69 10.86 8.30 -11.09
C ILE A 69 11.51 8.39 -9.71
N LEU A 70 11.89 7.25 -9.12
CA LEU A 70 12.56 7.21 -7.83
C LEU A 70 14.04 7.63 -7.94
N GLY A 71 14.66 7.34 -9.09
CA GLY A 71 16.11 7.37 -9.23
C GLY A 71 16.77 6.12 -8.65
N ASP A 72 18.02 5.86 -9.08
CA ASP A 72 18.71 4.61 -8.75
C ASP A 72 18.98 4.42 -7.26
N GLU A 73 19.28 5.51 -6.53
CA GLU A 73 19.59 5.44 -5.11
C GLU A 73 18.36 5.02 -4.28
N ALA A 74 17.23 5.72 -4.46
CA ALA A 74 16.00 5.41 -3.75
C ALA A 74 15.48 4.02 -4.15
N PHE A 75 15.55 3.68 -5.45
CA PHE A 75 15.18 2.36 -5.94
C PHE A 75 16.00 1.25 -5.26
N ALA A 76 17.32 1.42 -5.15
CA ALA A 76 18.20 0.46 -4.49
C ALA A 76 17.87 0.30 -3.00
N LYS A 77 17.58 1.39 -2.29
CA LYS A 77 17.19 1.36 -0.86
C LYS A 77 15.89 0.57 -0.66
N TRP A 78 14.86 0.85 -1.45
CA TRP A 78 13.59 0.10 -1.39
C TRP A 78 13.75 -1.36 -1.79
N LYS A 79 14.58 -1.66 -2.80
CA LYS A 79 14.91 -3.03 -3.20
C LYS A 79 15.58 -3.79 -2.06
N ALA A 80 16.50 -3.15 -1.33
CA ALA A 80 17.16 -3.74 -0.16
C ALA A 80 16.19 -4.02 1.00
N LEU A 81 15.11 -3.25 1.13
CA LEU A 81 14.01 -3.52 2.07
C LEU A 81 13.06 -4.64 1.60
N GLY A 82 13.29 -5.22 0.42
CA GLY A 82 12.44 -6.25 -0.17
C GLY A 82 11.18 -5.71 -0.85
N ALA A 83 11.13 -4.40 -1.15
CA ALA A 83 9.95 -3.81 -1.77
C ALA A 83 9.70 -4.34 -3.20
N ARG A 84 8.42 -4.47 -3.55
CA ARG A 84 7.98 -4.86 -4.88
C ARG A 84 7.65 -3.63 -5.72
N PHE A 85 8.26 -3.53 -6.89
CA PHE A 85 8.00 -2.43 -7.82
C PHE A 85 6.99 -2.84 -8.87
N VAL A 86 5.96 -2.02 -9.07
CA VAL A 86 4.88 -2.32 -10.00
C VAL A 86 4.58 -1.11 -10.89
N ALA A 87 4.63 -1.34 -12.19
CA ALA A 87 4.18 -0.39 -13.21
C ALA A 87 2.76 -0.76 -13.65
N LEU A 88 1.77 0.00 -13.16
CA LEU A 88 0.37 -0.14 -13.52
C LEU A 88 0.12 0.52 -14.88
N ARG A 89 -0.67 -0.12 -15.73
CA ARG A 89 -1.01 0.40 -17.07
C ARG A 89 -2.44 0.00 -17.44
N PRO A 90 -3.09 0.71 -18.38
CA PRO A 90 -4.28 0.19 -19.04
C PRO A 90 -4.00 -1.19 -19.67
N LEU A 91 -4.99 -2.10 -19.66
CA LEU A 91 -4.84 -3.46 -20.19
C LEU A 91 -4.31 -3.48 -21.64
N THR A 92 -4.75 -2.55 -22.47
CA THR A 92 -4.31 -2.40 -23.87
C THR A 92 -2.82 -2.12 -24.03
N GLN A 93 -2.15 -1.63 -22.98
CA GLN A 93 -0.71 -1.31 -22.95
C GLN A 93 0.12 -2.35 -22.20
N LEU A 94 -0.47 -3.44 -21.71
CA LEU A 94 0.21 -4.47 -20.92
C LEU A 94 1.47 -5.03 -21.61
N HIS A 95 1.38 -5.26 -22.92
CA HIS A 95 2.46 -5.83 -23.72
C HIS A 95 3.37 -4.79 -24.39
N TRP A 96 3.17 -3.50 -24.13
CA TRP A 96 4.07 -2.47 -24.67
C TRP A 96 5.43 -2.51 -23.94
N PRO A 97 6.57 -2.68 -24.65
CA PRO A 97 7.86 -2.97 -24.01
C PRO A 97 8.71 -1.74 -23.64
N GLY A 98 8.29 -0.53 -24.00
CA GLY A 98 9.21 0.62 -24.03
C GLY A 98 9.73 1.13 -22.67
N HIS A 99 9.18 0.65 -21.55
CA HIS A 99 9.58 1.04 -20.20
C HIS A 99 9.80 -0.16 -19.27
N ASP A 100 10.19 -1.29 -19.84
CA ASP A 100 10.40 -2.51 -19.08
C ASP A 100 11.68 -2.44 -18.24
N ASP A 101 11.62 -3.06 -17.06
CA ASP A 101 12.72 -3.18 -16.14
C ASP A 101 12.66 -4.58 -15.51
N PRO A 102 13.78 -5.31 -15.40
CA PRO A 102 13.78 -6.67 -14.85
C PRO A 102 13.34 -6.73 -13.39
N ASP A 103 13.47 -5.64 -12.64
CA ASP A 103 13.06 -5.56 -11.23
C ASP A 103 11.62 -5.05 -11.05
N VAL A 104 10.91 -4.73 -12.13
CA VAL A 104 9.55 -4.15 -12.10
C VAL A 104 8.54 -5.10 -12.74
N VAL A 105 7.44 -5.35 -12.01
CA VAL A 105 6.31 -6.11 -12.55
C VAL A 105 5.38 -5.16 -13.31
N VAL A 106 5.05 -5.50 -14.55
CA VAL A 106 4.04 -4.76 -15.33
C VAL A 106 2.67 -5.37 -15.10
N VAL A 107 1.72 -4.55 -14.68
CA VAL A 107 0.35 -4.93 -14.35
C VAL A 107 -0.63 -4.14 -15.21
N GLY A 108 -1.52 -4.86 -15.88
CA GLY A 108 -2.61 -4.35 -16.68
C GLY A 108 -3.88 -4.25 -15.84
N ASP A 109 -4.50 -3.08 -15.88
CA ASP A 109 -5.79 -2.80 -15.27
C ASP A 109 -6.91 -3.44 -16.09
N ARG A 110 -7.39 -4.61 -15.61
CA ARG A 110 -8.37 -5.45 -16.31
C ARG A 110 -9.77 -4.86 -16.26
N THR A 111 -10.20 -4.40 -15.08
CA THR A 111 -11.58 -3.95 -14.83
C THR A 111 -11.73 -2.44 -14.97
N GLY A 112 -10.63 -1.68 -15.04
CA GLY A 112 -10.65 -0.21 -15.07
C GLY A 112 -10.66 0.41 -13.68
N GLU A 113 -10.71 -0.40 -12.61
CA GLU A 113 -10.81 0.09 -11.23
C GLU A 113 -9.55 0.83 -10.79
N LEU A 114 -8.36 0.40 -11.24
CA LEU A 114 -7.13 1.12 -10.94
C LEU A 114 -7.15 2.49 -11.61
N LYS A 115 -7.52 2.55 -12.89
CA LYS A 115 -7.67 3.81 -13.60
C LYS A 115 -8.68 4.71 -12.90
N SER A 116 -9.85 4.20 -12.53
CA SER A 116 -10.87 4.96 -11.81
C SER A 116 -10.36 5.49 -10.47
N TRP A 117 -9.55 4.71 -9.75
CA TRP A 117 -8.90 5.16 -8.52
C TRP A 117 -7.90 6.29 -8.81
N PHE A 118 -7.03 6.15 -9.81
CA PHE A 118 -6.05 7.18 -10.17
C PHE A 118 -6.68 8.41 -10.84
N ASP A 119 -7.88 8.33 -11.42
CA ASP A 119 -8.58 9.48 -12.02
C ASP A 119 -9.16 10.44 -10.96
N VAL A 120 -9.51 9.93 -9.78
CA VAL A 120 -10.09 10.74 -8.69
C VAL A 120 -9.03 11.26 -7.72
N HIS A 121 -7.77 10.81 -7.87
CA HIS A 121 -6.62 11.24 -7.07
C HIS A 121 -5.65 12.02 -7.97
N SER A 122 -4.94 12.98 -7.38
CA SER A 122 -3.91 13.74 -8.10
C SER A 122 -2.59 12.97 -8.22
N GLU A 123 -2.44 11.97 -7.37
CA GLU A 123 -1.25 11.17 -7.17
C GLU A 123 -1.12 10.11 -8.25
N SER A 124 0.10 9.92 -8.78
CA SER A 124 0.40 8.88 -9.78
C SER A 124 1.33 7.80 -9.24
N VAL A 125 1.82 7.97 -8.01
CA VAL A 125 2.70 7.06 -7.30
C VAL A 125 2.13 6.79 -5.92
N VAL A 126 2.09 5.52 -5.54
CA VAL A 126 1.59 5.06 -4.24
C VAL A 126 2.59 4.11 -3.62
N PHE A 127 2.96 4.38 -2.36
CA PHE A 127 3.76 3.50 -1.53
C PHE A 127 2.83 2.73 -0.61
N LEU A 128 2.89 1.40 -0.67
CA LEU A 128 2.07 0.50 0.13
C LEU A 128 2.91 -0.20 1.18
N ARG A 129 2.33 -0.30 2.38
CA ARG A 129 2.83 -1.15 3.45
C ARG A 129 2.50 -2.63 3.17
N PRO A 130 3.15 -3.57 3.89
CA PRO A 130 2.81 -4.99 3.86
C PRO A 130 1.33 -5.31 4.12
N ASP A 131 0.65 -4.48 4.92
CA ASP A 131 -0.79 -4.59 5.25
C ASP A 131 -1.72 -3.89 4.24
N ARG A 132 -1.18 -3.44 3.09
CA ARG A 132 -1.90 -2.72 2.02
C ARG A 132 -2.43 -1.36 2.39
N CYS A 133 -2.02 -0.82 3.55
CA CYS A 133 -2.25 0.57 3.85
C CYS A 133 -1.34 1.46 3.01
N ILE A 134 -1.90 2.56 2.54
CA ILE A 134 -1.17 3.58 1.79
C ILE A 134 -0.24 4.31 2.76
N ALA A 135 1.06 4.06 2.64
CA ALA A 135 2.11 4.72 3.41
C ALA A 135 2.28 6.17 2.96
N GLY A 136 2.17 6.42 1.67
CA GLY A 136 2.31 7.74 1.08
C GLY A 136 1.86 7.71 -0.37
N ALA A 137 1.39 8.85 -0.87
CA ALA A 137 1.01 9.02 -2.26
C ALA A 137 1.47 10.40 -2.74
N CYS A 138 1.94 10.47 -3.99
CA CYS A 138 2.38 11.71 -4.60
C CYS A 138 2.33 11.65 -6.13
N ILE A 139 2.55 12.80 -6.77
CA ILE A 139 2.90 12.87 -8.19
C ILE A 139 4.32 12.33 -8.41
N ALA A 140 4.59 11.81 -9.62
CA ALA A 140 5.88 11.22 -9.99
C ALA A 140 7.11 12.09 -9.64
N GLN A 141 7.00 13.42 -9.82
CA GLN A 141 8.08 14.38 -9.57
C GLN A 141 8.50 14.45 -8.10
N LEU A 142 7.59 14.17 -7.17
CA LEU A 142 7.84 14.21 -5.73
C LEU A 142 8.20 12.83 -5.16
N SER A 143 8.24 11.79 -6.00
CA SER A 143 8.48 10.43 -5.54
C SER A 143 9.84 10.22 -4.85
N PRO A 144 10.96 10.86 -5.24
CA PRO A 144 12.22 10.74 -4.50
C PRO A 144 12.14 11.36 -3.09
N GLU A 145 11.52 12.53 -2.96
CA GLU A 145 11.37 13.25 -1.69
C GLU A 145 10.46 12.50 -0.72
N LEU A 146 9.30 12.03 -1.19
CA LEU A 146 8.39 11.21 -0.40
C LEU A 146 9.04 9.87 -0.02
N SER A 147 9.77 9.25 -0.95
CA SER A 147 10.53 8.03 -0.69
C SER A 147 11.55 8.23 0.44
N ALA A 148 12.33 9.31 0.41
CA ALA A 148 13.29 9.62 1.47
C ALA A 148 12.58 9.78 2.83
N SER A 149 11.49 10.55 2.86
CA SER A 149 10.69 10.77 4.07
C SER A 149 10.12 9.46 4.64
N LEU A 150 9.66 8.55 3.78
CA LEU A 150 9.17 7.23 4.17
C LEU A 150 10.28 6.34 4.71
N LEU A 151 11.44 6.32 4.06
CA LEU A 151 12.61 5.56 4.51
C LEU A 151 13.10 6.07 5.88
N ASP A 152 13.11 7.38 6.10
CA ASP A 152 13.42 7.97 7.40
C ASP A 152 12.39 7.54 8.45
N ALA A 153 11.09 7.62 8.16
CA ALA A 153 10.05 7.15 9.07
C ALA A 153 10.14 5.64 9.40
N LEU A 154 10.57 4.81 8.44
CA LEU A 154 10.78 3.38 8.62
C LEU A 154 12.04 3.05 9.45
N THR A 155 13.10 3.83 9.27
CA THR A 155 14.40 3.62 9.97
C THR A 155 14.41 4.23 11.38
N LEU A 156 13.52 5.17 11.67
CA LEU A 156 13.34 5.77 13.01
C LEU A 156 12.71 4.82 14.05
N ILE A 157 12.38 3.58 13.69
CA ILE A 157 11.95 2.54 14.65
C ILE A 157 12.99 1.40 14.70
N PRO A 158 14.13 1.58 15.40
CA PRO A 158 14.95 0.46 15.84
C PRO A 158 14.19 -0.28 16.96
N GLY A 159 13.22 -1.12 16.57
CA GLY A 159 12.41 -1.90 17.51
C GLY A 159 11.72 -3.10 16.88
N GLY A 160 11.98 -3.39 15.61
CA GLY A 160 11.50 -4.58 14.89
C GLY A 160 12.61 -5.61 14.68
N GLY A 161 13.53 -5.75 15.64
CA GLY A 161 14.41 -6.90 15.75
C GLY A 161 13.95 -7.71 16.95
N ASP A 162 13.86 -9.03 16.80
CA ASP A 162 13.59 -9.96 17.89
C ASP A 162 14.71 -9.78 18.93
N VAL A 163 14.48 -8.90 19.91
CA VAL A 163 15.37 -8.72 21.04
C VAL A 163 15.15 -9.90 21.95
N ASP A 164 16.14 -10.77 21.97
CA ASP A 164 16.22 -11.94 22.82
C ASP A 164 15.66 -11.67 24.22
N SER A 165 14.54 -12.34 24.51
CA SER A 165 13.91 -12.64 25.80
C SER A 165 14.24 -11.72 26.99
N GLY A 166 13.28 -10.85 27.35
CA GLY A 166 13.28 -10.18 28.66
C GLY A 166 12.13 -9.19 28.87
N ASN A 167 10.92 -9.68 29.18
CA ASN A 167 9.78 -8.92 29.72
C ASN A 167 9.30 -7.68 28.94
N GLY A 168 9.16 -7.77 27.62
CA GLY A 168 8.45 -6.76 26.84
C GLY A 168 6.98 -6.63 27.29
N SER A 169 6.58 -5.43 27.70
CA SER A 169 5.20 -5.11 28.10
C SER A 169 4.26 -5.33 26.92
N VAL A 170 3.51 -6.43 26.96
CA VAL A 170 2.44 -6.70 26.00
C VAL A 170 1.42 -5.58 26.09
N LEU A 171 1.12 -4.91 24.98
CA LEU A 171 0.00 -3.97 24.93
C LEU A 171 -1.29 -4.75 25.19
N TYR A 172 -1.94 -4.43 26.31
CA TYR A 172 -3.20 -5.04 26.69
C TYR A 172 -4.27 -4.70 25.64
N VAL A 173 -4.70 -5.71 24.88
CA VAL A 173 -5.87 -5.62 23.99
C VAL A 173 -7.07 -6.12 24.79
N PRO A 174 -8.04 -5.26 25.15
CA PRO A 174 -9.24 -5.70 25.85
C PRO A 174 -10.02 -6.67 24.97
N GLN A 175 -10.05 -7.95 25.36
CA GLN A 175 -10.98 -8.92 24.82
C GLN A 175 -12.31 -8.76 25.57
N PRO A 176 -13.45 -8.65 24.88
CA PRO A 176 -14.75 -8.74 25.55
C PRO A 176 -14.87 -10.10 26.23
N ALA A 177 -15.44 -10.11 27.44
CA ALA A 177 -15.61 -11.34 28.21
C ALA A 177 -16.44 -12.37 27.41
N PRO A 178 -16.07 -13.66 27.42
CA PRO A 178 -16.87 -14.69 26.76
C PRO A 178 -18.25 -14.75 27.42
N GLU A 179 -19.29 -14.47 26.65
CA GLU A 179 -20.67 -14.71 27.08
C GLU A 179 -20.90 -16.22 27.20
N SER A 180 -21.31 -16.67 28.38
CA SER A 180 -21.68 -18.06 28.65
C SER A 180 -22.88 -18.43 27.79
N SER A 181 -22.74 -19.42 26.90
CA SER A 181 -23.90 -20.03 26.24
C SER A 181 -24.74 -20.76 27.28
N GLY A 182 -25.80 -20.09 27.74
CA GLY A 182 -26.83 -20.71 28.58
C GLY A 182 -27.47 -21.88 27.84
N ALA A 183 -27.33 -23.09 28.40
CA ALA A 183 -28.00 -24.28 27.89
C ALA A 183 -29.52 -24.14 28.07
N ILE A 184 -30.27 -24.20 26.97
CA ILE A 184 -31.73 -24.22 26.97
C ILE A 184 -32.14 -25.65 27.36
N ALA A 185 -32.68 -25.82 28.57
CA ALA A 185 -33.35 -27.06 28.96
C ALA A 185 -34.70 -27.16 28.23
N GLY A 186 -34.90 -28.24 27.46
CA GLY A 186 -36.14 -28.52 26.74
C GLY A 186 -37.31 -28.89 27.67
N PRO A 187 -38.57 -28.83 27.17
CA PRO A 187 -39.75 -29.04 27.98
C PRO A 187 -39.99 -30.53 28.26
N ALA A 188 -40.57 -30.82 29.43
CA ALA A 188 -41.07 -32.14 29.83
C ALA A 188 -42.52 -32.35 29.38
#